data_AF-A0A4Y8HXY8-F1
#
_entry.id   AF-A0A4Y8HXY8-F1
#
_cell.length_a   1.000
_cell.length_b   1.000
_cell.length_c   1.000
_cell.angle_alpha   90.00
_cell.angle_beta   90.00
_cell.angle_gamma   90.00
#
_symmetry.space_group_name_H-M   'P 1'
#
loop_
_entity.id
_entity.type
_entity.pdbx_description
1 polymer ?
#
loop_
_entity_poly.entity_id
_entity_poly.type
_entity_poly.pdbx_seq_one_letter_code
_entity_poly.pdbx_strand_id
1 'polypeptide(L)'
;MISIRSLFHSKIIWAIILLLILYIVFLFSDKYARTLQLKEDIKRLELEIEDFKLKNDNLSQEIKLLKSDKYVEKIAREELGLTKPDEILIKGIEK
;
A
#
# COMPACT_ATOMS: atom_id res chain seq x y z
N MET A 1 -72.05 -13.19 -15.64
CA MET A 1 -70.77 -13.48 -16.33
C MET A 1 -69.80 -12.35 -16.02
N ILE A 2 -69.17 -12.38 -14.84
CA ILE A 2 -68.43 -11.24 -14.27
C ILE A 2 -66.92 -11.55 -14.28
N SER A 3 -66.23 -10.81 -15.14
CA SER A 3 -64.83 -10.35 -15.06
C SER A 3 -63.77 -11.26 -14.42
N ILE A 4 -63.27 -12.24 -15.18
CA ILE A 4 -61.99 -12.92 -14.88
C ILE A 4 -60.80 -12.04 -15.30
N ARG A 5 -61.00 -11.08 -16.22
CA ARG A 5 -59.93 -10.29 -16.86
C ARG A 5 -59.16 -9.32 -15.93
N SER A 6 -59.79 -8.75 -14.88
CA SER A 6 -59.13 -7.75 -14.02
C SER A 6 -58.24 -8.37 -12.93
N LEU A 7 -58.55 -9.59 -12.47
CA LEU A 7 -57.77 -10.32 -11.47
C LEU A 7 -56.41 -10.71 -12.03
N PHE A 8 -56.37 -11.13 -13.30
CA PHE A 8 -55.12 -11.44 -13.99
C PHE A 8 -54.21 -10.22 -14.13
N HIS A 9 -54.74 -9.04 -14.45
CA HIS A 9 -53.92 -7.83 -14.57
C HIS A 9 -53.27 -7.43 -13.23
N SER A 10 -54.02 -7.47 -12.13
CA SER A 10 -53.44 -7.14 -10.80
C SER A 10 -52.36 -8.14 -10.37
N LYS A 11 -52.59 -9.45 -10.53
CA LYS A 11 -51.59 -10.47 -10.16
C LYS A 11 -50.37 -10.46 -11.07
N ILE A 12 -50.55 -10.20 -12.37
CA ILE A 12 -49.44 -10.05 -13.33
C ILE A 12 -48.61 -8.80 -13.02
N ILE A 13 -49.24 -7.68 -12.67
CA ILE A 13 -48.53 -6.46 -12.26
C ILE A 13 -47.70 -6.73 -11.00
N TRP A 14 -48.27 -7.41 -10.00
CA TRP A 14 -47.52 -7.80 -8.80
C TRP A 14 -46.36 -8.76 -9.10
N ALA A 15 -46.53 -9.70 -10.02
CA ALA A 15 -45.46 -10.59 -10.46
C ALA A 15 -44.33 -9.82 -11.19
N ILE A 16 -44.67 -8.85 -12.03
CA ILE A 16 -43.70 -7.99 -12.71
C ILE A 16 -42.95 -7.12 -11.70
N ILE A 17 -43.64 -6.53 -10.72
CA ILE A 17 -43.01 -5.74 -9.64
C ILE A 17 -42.04 -6.62 -8.83
N LEU A 18 -42.45 -7.84 -8.46
CA LEU A 18 -41.58 -8.78 -7.75
C LEU A 18 -40.33 -9.11 -8.57
N LEU A 19 -40.49 -9.35 -9.87
CA LEU A 19 -39.38 -9.67 -10.77
C LEU A 19 -38.44 -8.48 -10.94
N LEU A 20 -38.98 -7.26 -11.02
CA LEU A 20 -38.19 -6.02 -11.03
C LEU A 20 -37.37 -5.84 -9.74
N ILE A 21 -37.98 -6.11 -8.58
CA ILE A 21 -37.27 -6.04 -7.29
C ILE A 21 -36.15 -7.08 -7.25
N LEU A 22 -36.41 -8.31 -7.66
CA LEU A 22 -35.38 -9.37 -7.71
C LEU A 22 -34.24 -9.01 -8.67
N TYR A 23 -34.56 -8.44 -9.84
CA TYR A 23 -33.56 -7.98 -10.81
C TYR A 23 -32.69 -6.86 -10.24
N ILE A 24 -33.30 -5.89 -9.55
CA ILE A 24 -32.57 -4.83 -8.84
C ILE A 24 -31.65 -5.48 -7.78
N VAL A 25 -32.17 -6.31 -6.88
CA VAL A 25 -31.38 -6.96 -5.83
C VAL A 25 -30.20 -7.75 -6.42
N PHE A 26 -30.42 -8.48 -7.50
CA PHE A 26 -29.36 -9.22 -8.21
C PHE A 26 -28.28 -8.31 -8.81
N LEU A 27 -28.64 -7.15 -9.36
CA LEU A 27 -27.66 -6.18 -9.86
C LEU A 27 -26.82 -5.54 -8.75
N PHE A 28 -27.39 -5.44 -7.54
CA PHE A 28 -26.71 -4.82 -6.41
C PHE A 28 -25.82 -5.81 -5.63
N SER A 29 -26.16 -7.12 -5.58
CA SER A 29 -25.42 -8.11 -4.78
C SER A 29 -23.93 -8.19 -5.11
N ASP A 30 -23.56 -8.17 -6.39
CA ASP A 30 -22.15 -8.28 -6.80
C ASP A 30 -21.35 -7.00 -6.54
N LYS A 31 -22.01 -5.84 -6.52
CA LYS A 31 -21.36 -4.54 -6.34
C LYS A 31 -20.97 -4.27 -4.89
N TYR A 32 -21.74 -4.79 -3.93
CA TYR A 32 -21.48 -4.59 -2.50
C TYR A 32 -20.22 -5.31 -2.04
N ALA A 33 -20.01 -6.56 -2.45
CA ALA A 33 -18.83 -7.34 -2.07
C ALA A 33 -17.53 -6.71 -2.58
N ARG A 34 -17.52 -6.25 -3.84
CA ARG A 34 -16.35 -5.61 -4.46
C ARG A 34 -15.98 -4.30 -3.78
N THR A 35 -16.97 -3.53 -3.32
CA THR A 35 -16.72 -2.25 -2.65
C THR A 35 -16.05 -2.43 -1.29
N LEU A 36 -16.37 -3.51 -0.56
CA LEU A 36 -15.73 -3.82 0.71
C LEU A 36 -14.27 -4.26 0.51
N GLN A 37 -14.02 -5.17 -0.44
CA GLN A 37 -12.67 -5.60 -0.80
C GLN A 37 -11.77 -4.43 -1.22
N LEU A 38 -12.30 -3.54 -2.07
CA LEU A 38 -11.56 -2.34 -2.51
C LEU A 38 -11.18 -1.43 -1.33
N LYS A 39 -12.02 -1.30 -0.31
CA LYS A 39 -11.68 -0.51 0.88
C LYS A 39 -10.56 -1.14 1.72
N GLU A 40 -10.56 -2.46 1.84
CA GLU A 40 -9.47 -3.18 2.52
C GLU A 40 -8.16 -3.09 1.74
N ASP A 41 -8.22 -3.25 0.41
CA ASP A 41 -7.06 -3.11 -0.46
C ASP A 41 -6.45 -1.69 -0.39
N ILE A 42 -7.27 -0.64 -0.37
CA ILE A 42 -6.80 0.74 -0.18
C ILE A 42 -6.04 0.87 1.14
N LYS A 43 -6.61 0.40 2.25
CA LYS A 43 -5.94 0.47 3.56
C LYS A 43 -4.61 -0.29 3.57
N ARG A 44 -4.56 -1.47 2.95
CA ARG A 44 -3.33 -2.26 2.86
C ARG A 44 -2.26 -1.54 2.05
N LEU A 45 -2.64 -0.96 0.91
CA LEU A 45 -1.73 -0.22 0.04
C LEU A 45 -1.22 1.06 0.72
N GLU A 46 -2.06 1.76 1.48
CA GLU A 46 -1.64 2.94 2.25
C GLU A 46 -0.57 2.59 3.29
N LEU A 47 -0.75 1.49 4.03
CA LEU A 47 0.24 1.00 4.99
C LEU A 47 1.56 0.59 4.31
N GLU A 48 1.46 -0.05 3.15
CA GLU A 48 2.64 -0.47 2.38
C GLU A 48 3.42 0.75 1.84
N ILE A 49 2.73 1.81 1.41
CA ILE A 49 3.35 3.08 1.02
C ILE A 49 4.08 3.73 2.20
N GLU A 50 3.47 3.71 3.39
CA GLU A 50 4.10 4.26 4.60
C GLU A 50 5.36 3.50 4.98
N ASP A 51 5.31 2.16 4.98
CA ASP A 51 6.47 1.31 5.24
C ASP A 51 7.60 1.54 4.20
N PHE A 52 7.26 1.63 2.92
CA PHE A 52 8.25 1.92 1.88
C PHE A 52 8.85 3.32 2.01
N LYS A 53 8.07 4.33 2.42
CA LYS A 53 8.60 5.67 2.68
C LYS A 53 9.61 5.64 3.83
N LEU A 54 9.26 5.00 4.94
CA LEU A 54 10.16 4.86 6.08
C LEU A 54 11.46 4.13 5.71
N LYS A 55 11.36 3.04 4.95
CA LYS A 55 12.53 2.32 4.44
C LYS A 55 13.41 3.20 3.55
N ASN A 56 12.80 3.96 2.64
CA ASN A 56 13.52 4.86 1.75
C ASN A 56 14.23 5.98 2.53
N ASP A 57 13.55 6.57 3.51
CA ASP A 57 14.14 7.63 4.35
C ASP A 57 15.33 7.10 5.15
N ASN A 58 15.21 5.90 5.73
CA ASN A 58 16.32 5.24 6.44
C ASN A 58 17.50 4.96 5.52
N LEU A 59 17.27 4.39 4.35
CA LEU A 59 18.31 4.11 3.35
C LEU A 59 18.98 5.41 2.87
N SER A 60 18.21 6.47 2.69
CA SER A 60 18.74 7.80 2.30
C SER A 60 19.64 8.38 3.39
N GLN A 61 19.29 8.20 4.67
CA GLN A 61 20.14 8.59 5.79
C GLN A 61 21.42 7.75 5.84
N GLU A 62 21.33 6.44 5.65
CA GLU A 62 22.49 5.55 5.61
C GLU A 62 23.45 5.94 4.48
N ILE A 63 22.94 6.20 3.27
CA ILE A 63 23.76 6.69 2.16
C ILE A 63 24.45 8.00 2.50
N LYS A 64 23.76 8.95 3.16
CA LYS A 64 24.37 10.22 3.59
C LYS A 64 25.48 10.01 4.60
N LEU A 65 25.31 9.09 5.55
CA LEU A 65 26.33 8.75 6.53
C LEU A 65 27.55 8.11 5.85
N LEU A 66 27.33 7.15 4.95
CA LEU A 66 28.40 6.48 4.19
C LEU A 66 29.14 7.43 3.26
N LYS A 67 28.46 8.43 2.70
CA LYS A 67 29.06 9.48 1.86
C LYS A 67 29.66 10.64 2.65
N SER A 68 29.53 10.66 3.98
CA SER A 68 30.12 11.72 4.77
C SER A 68 31.64 11.64 4.74
N ASP A 69 32.30 12.80 4.66
CA ASP A 69 33.76 12.90 4.61
C ASP A 69 34.42 12.16 5.78
N LYS A 70 33.76 12.11 6.94
CA LYS A 70 34.22 11.39 8.12
C LYS A 70 34.25 9.87 7.93
N TYR A 71 33.24 9.31 7.25
CA TYR A 71 33.22 7.88 6.95
C TYR A 71 34.22 7.53 5.85
N VAL A 72 34.32 8.38 4.82
CA VAL A 72 35.33 8.26 3.75
C VAL A 72 36.74 8.34 4.33
N GLU A 73 37.00 9.29 5.22
CA GLU A 73 38.28 9.44 5.92
C GLU A 73 38.57 8.25 6.83
N LYS A 74 37.55 7.72 7.53
CA LYS A 74 37.70 6.49 8.34
C LYS A 74 38.16 5.32 7.48
N ILE A 75 37.48 5.04 6.37
CA ILE A 75 37.87 3.98 5.42
C ILE A 75 39.25 4.26 4.83
N ALA A 76 39.56 5.50 4.46
CA ALA A 76 40.86 5.87 3.92
C ALA A 76 42.00 5.63 4.94
N ARG A 77 41.78 5.91 6.22
CA ARG A 77 42.74 5.66 7.31
C ARG A 77 42.86 4.17 7.66
N GLU A 78 41.75 3.45 7.75
CA GLU A 78 41.70 2.05 8.22
C GLU A 78 42.08 1.04 7.14
N GLU A 79 41.52 1.18 5.93
CA GLU A 79 41.69 0.21 4.84
C GLU A 79 42.83 0.58 3.90
N LEU A 80 43.02 1.88 3.63
CA LEU A 80 44.03 2.36 2.66
C LEU A 80 45.29 2.93 3.33
N GLY A 81 45.29 3.11 4.65
CA GLY A 81 46.41 3.70 5.39
C GLY A 81 46.76 5.13 4.96
N LEU A 82 45.84 5.85 4.32
CA LEU A 82 46.06 7.18 3.79
C LEU A 82 45.96 8.23 4.91
N THR A 83 46.91 9.16 4.93
CA THR A 83 46.91 10.34 5.79
C THR A 83 47.02 11.60 4.97
N LYS A 84 46.64 12.74 5.58
CA LYS A 84 46.99 14.03 5.01
C LYS A 84 48.52 14.22 5.06
N PRO A 85 49.10 15.00 4.13
CA PRO A 85 50.55 15.19 4.03
C PRO A 85 51.23 15.64 5.33
N ASP A 86 50.50 16.36 6.19
CA ASP A 86 51.00 16.91 7.45
C ASP A 86 50.59 16.08 8.69
N GLU A 87 50.06 14.86 8.51
CA GLU A 87 49.59 13.99 9.60
C GLU A 87 50.40 12.69 9.72
N ILE A 88 50.74 12.32 10.96
CA ILE A 88 51.50 11.10 11.29
C ILE A 88 50.52 10.05 11.84
N LEU A 89 50.42 8.89 11.18
CA LEU A 89 49.65 7.74 11.69
C LEU A 89 50.30 7.15 12.93
N ILE A 90 49.63 7.22 14.08
CA ILE A 90 50.02 6.53 15.30
C ILE A 90 49.17 5.25 15.39
N LYS A 91 49.74 4.10 15.02
CA LYS A 91 49.07 2.81 15.16
C LYS A 91 49.22 2.37 16.62
N GLY A 92 48.10 2.26 17.34
CA GLY A 92 48.10 1.75 18.72
C GLY A 92 48.66 0.32 18.73
N ILE A 93 49.80 0.13 19.38
CA ILE A 93 50.35 -1.19 19.65
C ILE A 93 49.53 -1.73 20.84
N GLU A 94 48.48 -2.51 20.57
CA GLU A 94 47.85 -3.29 21.63
C GLU A 94 48.88 -4.27 22.19
N LYS A 95 48.99 -4.31 23.51
CA LYS A 95 50.02 -5.02 24.27
C LYS A 95 49.50 -6.35 24.78
#